data_AF-A0A0Q7U3K1-F1
#
_entry.id   AF-A0A0Q7U3K1-F1
#
_cell.length_a   1.000
_cell.length_b   1.000
_cell.length_c   1.000
_cell.angle_alpha   90.00
_cell.angle_beta   90.00
_cell.angle_gamma   90.00
#
_symmetry.space_group_name_H-M   'P 1'
#
loop_
_entity.id
_entity.type
_entity.pdbx_description
1 polymer ?
#
loop_
_entity_poly.entity_id
_entity_poly.type
_entity_poly.pdbx_seq_one_letter_code
_entity_poly.pdbx_strand_id
1 'polypeptide(L)'
;MSLGNAKTTALADRAGGAAAMERLADRLISMAPPPMDLPQAAIVRQSPAVAAGLAASAAIARRADERARHSQRPILTMLVNSFVGACSFVPYSAVALLLRLMMARVFFVDGQSKVDGLWLPVKVAELTKYYVTGFDFSVIVPMQVRPETFSAFTTQYPLLPVPPAIAAYAVSFAEFVLPIMLVIGLGTRFAALGLLVITAMILGFVAADPLASVQFYWAALLLVLVTQGPGAMSLDHLARRWKGR
;
A
#
# COMPACT_ATOMS: atom_id res chain seq x y z
N MET A 1 -1.85 -35.19 30.58
CA MET A 1 -2.37 -36.20 29.64
C MET A 1 -3.90 -36.11 29.59
N SER A 2 -4.48 -35.09 28.95
CA SER A 2 -5.95 -34.96 28.78
C SER A 2 -6.31 -33.87 27.76
N LEU A 3 -5.81 -34.00 26.52
CA LEU A 3 -6.18 -33.12 25.39
C LEU A 3 -6.51 -33.92 24.11
N GLY A 4 -6.42 -35.26 24.16
CA GLY A 4 -6.68 -36.14 23.02
C GLY A 4 -8.14 -36.50 22.81
N ASN A 5 -9.00 -36.42 23.84
CA ASN A 5 -10.37 -36.96 23.76
C ASN A 5 -11.39 -36.00 23.15
N ALA A 6 -11.21 -34.68 23.26
CA ALA A 6 -12.22 -33.71 22.78
C ALA A 6 -12.26 -33.58 21.24
N LYS A 7 -11.13 -33.79 20.55
CA LYS A 7 -11.06 -33.73 19.08
C LYS A 7 -11.71 -34.95 18.42
N THR A 8 -11.58 -36.14 19.03
CA THR A 8 -12.16 -37.39 18.52
C THR A 8 -13.68 -37.40 18.64
N THR A 9 -14.25 -36.87 19.73
CA THR A 9 -15.71 -36.79 19.89
C THR A 9 -16.35 -35.80 18.91
N ALA A 10 -15.70 -34.66 18.63
CA ALA A 10 -16.20 -33.69 17.66
C ALA A 10 -16.13 -34.17 16.19
N LEU A 11 -15.16 -35.03 15.86
CA LEU A 11 -15.05 -35.69 14.55
C LEU A 11 -16.09 -36.82 14.38
N ALA A 12 -16.38 -37.57 15.44
CA ALA A 12 -17.42 -38.60 15.44
C ALA A 12 -18.83 -37.99 15.29
N ASP A 13 -19.09 -36.85 15.96
CA ASP A 13 -20.37 -36.15 15.89
C ASP A 13 -20.60 -35.49 14.51
N ARG A 14 -19.53 -34.97 13.88
CA ARG A 14 -19.56 -34.49 12.48
C ARG A 14 -19.80 -35.60 11.47
N ALA A 15 -19.22 -36.79 11.67
CA ALA A 15 -19.46 -37.96 10.82
C ALA A 15 -20.90 -38.47 10.94
N GLY A 16 -21.47 -38.45 12.15
CA GLY A 16 -22.89 -38.75 12.39
C GLY A 16 -23.83 -37.73 11.73
N GLY A 17 -23.52 -36.44 11.82
CA GLY A 17 -24.28 -35.37 11.18
C GLY A 17 -24.29 -35.45 9.65
N ALA A 18 -23.13 -35.78 9.04
CA ALA A 18 -23.05 -35.96 7.58
C ALA A 18 -23.91 -37.15 7.10
N ALA A 19 -23.84 -38.28 7.80
CA ALA A 19 -24.66 -39.46 7.48
C ALA A 19 -26.16 -39.21 7.73
N ALA A 20 -26.51 -38.38 8.71
CA ALA A 20 -27.89 -37.97 8.95
C ALA A 20 -28.43 -37.06 7.83
N MET A 21 -27.60 -36.14 7.33
CA MET A 21 -27.94 -35.25 6.21
C MET A 21 -28.08 -36.01 4.90
N GLU A 22 -27.25 -37.03 4.67
CA GLU A 22 -27.33 -37.90 3.49
C GLU A 22 -28.62 -38.74 3.50
N ARG A 23 -28.97 -39.31 4.66
CA ARG A 23 -30.27 -40.02 4.84
C ARG A 23 -31.47 -39.09 4.69
N LEU A 24 -31.35 -37.84 5.11
CA LEU A 24 -32.40 -36.83 4.92
C LEU A 24 -32.53 -36.46 3.44
N ALA A 25 -31.40 -36.27 2.73
CA ALA A 25 -31.38 -35.99 1.30
C ALA A 25 -32.00 -37.15 0.50
N ASP A 26 -31.64 -38.40 0.79
CA ASP A 26 -32.25 -39.58 0.18
C ASP A 26 -33.74 -39.68 0.46
N ARG A 27 -34.18 -39.35 1.69
CA ARG A 27 -35.61 -39.29 2.00
C ARG A 27 -36.32 -38.19 1.22
N LEU A 28 -35.73 -37.00 1.10
CA LEU A 28 -36.32 -35.88 0.35
C LEU A 28 -36.41 -36.19 -1.15
N ILE A 29 -35.41 -36.87 -1.71
CA ILE A 29 -35.42 -37.34 -3.09
C ILE A 29 -36.48 -38.43 -3.28
N SER A 30 -36.63 -39.36 -2.33
CA SER A 30 -37.66 -40.41 -2.39
C SER A 30 -39.09 -39.88 -2.21
N MET A 31 -39.25 -38.72 -1.57
CA MET A 31 -40.52 -38.03 -1.39
C MET A 31 -40.82 -37.00 -2.48
N ALA A 32 -39.84 -36.69 -3.34
CA ALA A 32 -40.03 -35.75 -4.43
C ALA A 32 -41.01 -36.35 -5.45
N PRO A 33 -42.13 -35.69 -5.76
CA PRO A 33 -43.03 -36.16 -6.81
C PRO A 33 -42.27 -36.22 -8.15
N PRO A 34 -42.61 -37.16 -9.05
CA PRO A 34 -41.99 -37.23 -10.36
C PRO A 34 -42.07 -35.87 -11.06
N PRO A 35 -41.05 -35.47 -11.86
CA PRO A 35 -41.05 -34.18 -12.54
C PRO A 35 -42.35 -34.04 -13.33
N MET A 36 -43.21 -33.15 -12.85
CA MET A 36 -44.43 -32.81 -13.54
C MET A 36 -43.99 -32.07 -14.80
N ASP A 37 -44.26 -32.66 -15.97
CA ASP A 37 -44.15 -31.98 -17.27
C ASP A 37 -45.22 -30.89 -17.32
N LEU A 38 -44.97 -29.78 -16.61
CA LEU A 38 -45.77 -28.58 -16.72
C LEU A 38 -45.53 -28.02 -18.12
N PRO A 39 -46.54 -27.95 -19.00
CA PRO A 39 -46.36 -27.31 -20.29
C PRO A 39 -45.87 -25.88 -20.06
N GLN A 40 -44.74 -25.50 -20.67
CA GLN A 40 -44.16 -24.14 -20.61
C GLN A 40 -45.16 -23.03 -21.00
N ALA A 41 -46.29 -23.40 -21.62
CA ALA A 41 -47.43 -22.54 -21.89
C ALA A 41 -48.14 -22.01 -20.63
N ALA A 42 -47.87 -22.56 -19.44
CA ALA A 42 -48.41 -22.09 -18.15
C ALA A 42 -47.54 -21.02 -17.47
N ILE A 43 -46.55 -20.43 -18.16
CA ILE A 43 -46.08 -19.10 -17.78
C ILE A 43 -47.25 -18.16 -18.05
N VAL A 44 -48.04 -17.90 -17.01
CA VAL A 44 -49.18 -16.99 -17.00
C VAL A 44 -48.86 -15.79 -17.87
N ARG A 45 -49.51 -15.70 -19.04
CA ARG A 45 -49.50 -14.46 -19.84
C ARG A 45 -49.92 -13.36 -18.89
N GLN A 46 -49.02 -12.42 -18.61
CA GLN A 46 -49.32 -11.30 -17.72
C GLN A 46 -50.66 -10.71 -18.14
N SER A 47 -51.62 -10.66 -17.22
CA SER A 47 -52.94 -10.13 -17.52
C SER A 47 -52.79 -8.68 -18.02
N PRO A 48 -53.68 -8.20 -18.91
CA PRO A 48 -53.55 -6.86 -19.48
C PRO A 48 -53.46 -5.76 -18.40
N ALA A 49 -54.07 -5.98 -17.23
CA ALA A 49 -53.95 -5.11 -16.07
C ALA A 49 -52.54 -5.09 -15.46
N VAL A 50 -51.87 -6.24 -15.35
CA VAL A 50 -50.50 -6.35 -14.82
C VAL A 50 -49.50 -5.74 -15.82
N ALA A 51 -49.68 -5.99 -17.12
CA ALA A 51 -48.86 -5.37 -18.15
C ALA A 51 -49.01 -3.84 -18.17
N ALA A 52 -50.24 -3.33 -18.02
CA ALA A 52 -50.50 -1.90 -17.89
C ALA A 52 -49.87 -1.30 -16.62
N GLY A 53 -49.93 -2.02 -15.49
CA GLY A 53 -49.28 -1.61 -14.24
C GLY A 53 -47.76 -1.51 -14.37
N LEU A 54 -47.11 -2.51 -14.98
CA LEU A 54 -45.67 -2.51 -15.26
C LEU A 54 -45.25 -1.40 -16.24
N ALA A 55 -46.06 -1.17 -17.28
CA ALA A 55 -45.83 -0.08 -18.23
C ALA A 55 -45.93 1.29 -17.54
N ALA A 56 -46.92 1.47 -16.66
CA ALA A 56 -47.09 2.69 -15.87
C ALA A 56 -45.92 2.89 -14.89
N SER A 57 -45.48 1.85 -14.17
CA SER A 57 -44.32 1.95 -13.28
C SER A 57 -43.04 2.26 -14.06
N ALA A 58 -42.86 1.69 -15.25
CA ALA A 58 -41.72 1.98 -16.12
C ALA A 58 -41.76 3.42 -16.65
N ALA A 59 -42.95 3.97 -16.95
CA ALA A 59 -43.10 5.37 -17.35
C ALA A 59 -42.82 6.33 -16.18
N ILE A 60 -43.25 5.99 -14.97
CA ILE A 60 -42.94 6.77 -13.76
C ILE A 60 -41.43 6.73 -13.48
N ALA A 61 -40.80 5.56 -13.58
CA ALA A 61 -39.35 5.42 -13.43
C ALA A 61 -38.57 6.22 -14.48
N ARG A 62 -39.01 6.20 -15.75
CA ARG A 62 -38.40 7.03 -16.81
C ARG A 62 -38.55 8.53 -16.53
N ARG A 63 -39.73 8.99 -16.11
CA ARG A 63 -39.95 10.40 -15.73
C ARG A 63 -39.13 10.81 -14.50
N ALA A 64 -38.92 9.89 -13.56
CA ALA A 64 -38.05 10.13 -12.40
C ALA A 64 -36.56 10.21 -12.82
N ASP A 65 -36.10 9.35 -13.73
CA ASP A 65 -34.73 9.41 -14.28
C ASP A 65 -34.52 10.67 -15.14
N GLU A 66 -35.51 11.06 -15.97
CA GLU A 66 -35.50 12.31 -16.71
C GLU A 66 -35.46 13.53 -15.79
N ARG A 67 -36.22 13.53 -14.68
CA ARG A 67 -36.12 14.56 -13.64
C ARG A 67 -34.79 14.53 -12.89
N ALA A 68 -34.18 13.38 -12.68
CA ALA A 68 -32.84 13.27 -12.08
C ALA A 68 -31.74 13.80 -13.03
N ARG A 69 -31.92 13.65 -14.35
CA ARG A 69 -31.04 14.24 -15.38
C ARG A 69 -31.28 15.74 -15.56
N HIS A 70 -32.53 16.20 -15.43
CA HIS A 70 -32.91 17.62 -15.51
C HIS A 70 -32.78 18.39 -14.20
N SER A 71 -32.63 17.70 -13.06
CA SER A 71 -32.19 18.31 -11.81
C SER A 71 -30.78 18.81 -12.06
N GLN A 72 -30.69 20.10 -12.41
CA GLN A 72 -29.46 20.83 -12.60
C GLN A 72 -28.51 20.44 -11.48
N ARG A 73 -27.48 19.65 -11.79
CA ARG A 73 -26.40 19.41 -10.83
C ARG A 73 -25.97 20.78 -10.35
N PRO A 74 -26.15 21.12 -9.06
CA PRO A 74 -25.99 22.50 -8.62
C PRO A 74 -24.61 22.96 -9.05
N ILE A 75 -24.49 24.19 -9.53
CA ILE A 75 -23.23 24.77 -10.04
C ILE A 75 -22.07 24.49 -9.07
N LEU A 76 -22.38 24.46 -7.76
CA LEU A 76 -21.48 24.03 -6.69
C LEU A 76 -20.90 22.62 -6.87
N THR A 77 -21.71 21.60 -7.19
CA THR A 77 -21.22 20.22 -7.44
C THR A 77 -20.36 20.12 -8.70
N MET A 78 -20.65 20.92 -9.72
CA MET A 78 -19.85 20.95 -10.94
C MET A 78 -18.52 21.67 -10.71
N LEU A 79 -18.52 22.78 -9.97
CA LEU A 79 -17.32 23.50 -9.54
C LEU A 79 -16.46 22.64 -8.62
N VAL A 80 -17.06 21.95 -7.64
CA VAL A 80 -16.34 21.02 -6.75
C VAL A 80 -15.75 19.87 -7.55
N ASN A 81 -16.50 19.24 -8.45
CA ASN A 81 -15.97 18.15 -9.27
C ASN A 81 -14.88 18.61 -10.25
N SER A 82 -15.00 19.83 -10.79
CA SER A 82 -13.98 20.42 -11.66
C SER A 82 -12.72 20.79 -10.87
N PHE A 83 -12.88 21.32 -9.66
CA PHE A 83 -11.79 21.61 -8.74
C PHE A 83 -11.08 20.32 -8.29
N VAL A 84 -11.84 19.29 -7.89
CA VAL A 84 -11.29 17.97 -7.56
C VAL A 84 -10.61 17.33 -8.77
N GLY A 85 -11.18 17.52 -9.98
CA GLY A 85 -10.57 17.09 -11.24
C GLY A 85 -9.29 17.84 -11.60
N ALA A 86 -9.20 19.14 -11.27
CA ALA A 86 -7.97 19.91 -11.40
C ALA A 86 -6.92 19.49 -10.36
N CYS A 87 -7.34 19.15 -9.14
CA CYS A 87 -6.46 18.61 -8.11
C CYS A 87 -5.93 17.20 -8.44
N SER A 88 -6.64 16.41 -9.26
CA SER A 88 -6.16 15.11 -9.74
C SER A 88 -5.20 15.20 -10.93
N PHE A 89 -4.84 16.42 -11.38
CA PHE A 89 -3.86 16.65 -12.44
C PHE A 89 -2.49 16.04 -12.13
N VAL A 90 -2.13 15.91 -10.83
CA VAL A 90 -0.87 15.28 -10.44
C VAL A 90 -1.05 13.77 -10.35
N PRO A 91 -0.43 12.98 -11.25
CA PRO A 91 -0.54 11.54 -11.17
C PRO A 91 0.15 11.04 -9.89
N TYR A 92 -0.47 10.06 -9.22
CA TYR A 92 0.08 9.46 -8.00
C TYR A 92 1.53 8.97 -8.20
N SER A 93 1.93 8.56 -9.41
CA SER A 93 3.31 8.18 -9.72
C SER A 93 4.32 9.33 -9.53
N ALA A 94 3.94 10.56 -9.85
CA ALA A 94 4.79 11.74 -9.63
C ALA A 94 4.90 12.06 -8.14
N VAL A 95 3.77 11.96 -7.41
CA VAL A 95 3.75 12.11 -5.94
C VAL A 95 4.65 11.06 -5.29
N ALA A 96 4.48 9.79 -5.64
CA ALA A 96 5.29 8.69 -5.11
C ALA A 96 6.76 8.83 -5.47
N LEU A 97 7.11 9.32 -6.67
CA LEU A 97 8.49 9.58 -7.07
C LEU A 97 9.08 10.74 -6.26
N LEU A 98 8.34 11.83 -6.08
CA LEU A 98 8.76 12.97 -5.27
C LEU A 98 9.01 12.57 -3.82
N LEU A 99 8.07 11.84 -3.20
CA LEU A 99 8.23 11.32 -1.84
C LEU A 99 9.47 10.42 -1.75
N ARG A 100 9.72 9.58 -2.76
CA ARG A 100 10.91 8.74 -2.81
C ARG A 100 12.19 9.56 -2.87
N LEU A 101 12.28 10.53 -3.76
CA LEU A 101 13.46 11.39 -3.89
C LEU A 101 13.70 12.23 -2.63
N MET A 102 12.65 12.77 -2.02
CA MET A 102 12.74 13.57 -0.80
C MET A 102 13.26 12.73 0.36
N MET A 103 12.61 11.60 0.65
CA MET A 103 13.04 10.74 1.75
C MET A 103 14.43 10.16 1.49
N ALA A 104 14.68 9.67 0.28
CA ALA A 104 15.98 9.12 -0.05
C ALA A 104 17.09 10.16 0.10
N ARG A 105 16.89 11.41 -0.33
CA ARG A 105 17.89 12.46 -0.18
C ARG A 105 18.23 12.74 1.28
N VAL A 106 17.21 12.85 2.15
CA VAL A 106 17.40 13.15 3.57
C VAL A 106 18.26 12.06 4.22
N PHE A 107 17.86 10.80 4.10
CA PHE A 107 18.59 9.69 4.72
C PHE A 107 19.94 9.43 4.06
N PHE A 108 20.06 9.60 2.74
CA PHE A 108 21.32 9.38 2.05
C PHE A 108 22.39 10.39 2.46
N VAL A 109 22.01 11.67 2.58
CA VAL A 109 22.93 12.72 3.05
C VAL A 109 23.32 12.46 4.51
N ASP A 110 22.37 12.03 5.34
CA ASP A 110 22.66 11.69 6.73
C ASP A 110 23.59 10.46 6.84
N GLY A 111 23.35 9.41 6.04
CA GLY A 111 24.21 8.23 5.96
C GLY A 111 25.63 8.55 5.48
N GLN A 112 25.79 9.45 4.50
CA GLN A 112 27.10 9.94 4.05
C GLN A 112 27.91 10.59 5.18
N SER A 113 27.25 11.20 6.17
CA SER A 113 27.92 11.79 7.32
C SER A 113 28.45 10.74 8.31
N LYS A 114 27.92 9.53 8.30
CA LYS A 114 28.28 8.44 9.23
C LYS A 114 29.32 7.46 8.68
N VAL A 115 29.57 7.48 7.38
CA VAL A 115 30.46 6.49 6.74
C VAL A 115 31.70 7.15 6.16
N ASP A 116 32.82 6.44 6.28
CA ASP A 116 34.09 6.78 5.65
C ASP A 116 34.41 5.83 4.49
N GLY A 117 35.18 6.32 3.53
CA GLY A 117 35.65 5.51 2.42
C GLY A 117 36.12 6.30 1.22
N LEU A 118 36.00 5.70 0.04
CA LEU A 118 36.56 6.26 -1.17
C LEU A 118 35.72 7.44 -1.65
N TRP A 119 36.36 8.61 -1.76
CA TRP A 119 35.78 9.80 -2.32
C TRP A 119 35.71 9.65 -3.84
N LEU A 120 34.51 9.43 -4.37
CA LEU A 120 34.26 9.44 -5.80
C LEU A 120 33.64 10.78 -6.18
N PRO A 121 34.42 11.72 -6.76
CA PRO A 121 33.86 12.94 -7.30
C PRO A 121 33.05 12.60 -8.55
N VAL A 122 31.73 12.64 -8.45
CA VAL A 122 30.85 12.46 -9.61
C VAL A 122 30.68 13.84 -10.26
N LYS A 123 31.55 14.13 -11.24
CA LYS A 123 31.43 15.31 -12.08
C LYS A 123 30.40 15.06 -13.16
N VAL A 124 29.15 15.47 -12.92
CA VAL A 124 28.06 15.35 -13.90
C VAL A 124 28.35 16.18 -15.16
N ALA A 125 29.22 17.19 -15.04
CA ALA A 125 29.74 17.98 -16.16
C ALA A 125 30.52 17.15 -17.19
N GLU A 126 31.16 16.05 -16.80
CA GLU A 126 31.88 15.16 -17.73
C GLU A 126 30.94 14.19 -18.45
N LEU A 127 29.87 13.73 -17.78
CA LEU A 127 28.89 12.81 -18.36
C LEU A 127 27.84 13.52 -19.23
N THR A 128 27.60 14.82 -18.99
CA THR A 128 26.51 15.59 -19.60
C THR A 128 27.03 16.91 -20.18
N LYS A 129 28.12 16.81 -20.94
CA LYS A 129 28.94 17.91 -21.51
C LYS A 129 28.17 19.05 -22.23
N TYR A 130 26.86 18.95 -22.43
CA TYR A 130 26.04 19.91 -23.18
C TYR A 130 24.74 20.41 -22.51
N TYR A 131 24.30 19.88 -21.36
CA TYR A 131 22.98 20.25 -20.82
C TYR A 131 22.92 20.59 -19.32
N VAL A 132 23.94 20.24 -18.54
CA VAL A 132 23.88 20.39 -17.08
C VAL A 132 25.21 20.92 -16.53
N THR A 133 25.30 22.23 -16.34
CA THR A 133 26.42 22.90 -15.65
C THR A 133 26.09 23.08 -14.17
N GLY A 134 26.98 22.65 -13.27
CA GLY A 134 26.91 23.00 -11.83
C GLY A 134 26.39 21.93 -10.86
N PHE A 135 26.25 20.67 -11.29
CA PHE A 135 25.90 19.56 -10.41
C PHE A 135 27.11 18.68 -10.13
N ASP A 136 28.08 19.20 -9.36
CA ASP A 136 29.18 18.41 -8.85
C ASP A 136 28.79 17.85 -7.48
N PHE A 137 28.63 16.53 -7.39
CA PHE A 137 28.38 15.86 -6.11
C PHE A 137 29.52 14.88 -5.82
N SER A 138 30.11 15.01 -4.64
CA SER A 138 30.99 13.99 -4.09
C SER A 138 30.13 12.95 -3.38
N VAL A 139 30.26 11.69 -3.78
CA VAL A 139 29.66 10.56 -3.08
C VAL A 139 30.78 9.74 -2.48
N ILE A 140 30.70 9.48 -1.18
CA ILE A 140 31.62 8.61 -0.47
C ILE A 140 31.08 7.19 -0.60
N VAL A 141 31.91 6.28 -1.12
CA VAL A 141 31.59 4.86 -1.13
C VAL A 141 31.86 4.29 0.25
N PRO A 142 30.84 3.69 0.90
CA PRO A 142 30.95 3.24 2.27
C PRO A 142 31.89 2.04 2.36
N MET A 143 33.09 2.23 2.90
CA MET A 143 34.04 1.15 3.17
C MET A 143 34.06 0.79 4.65
N GLN A 144 33.94 1.78 5.53
CA GLN A 144 34.00 1.61 6.98
C GLN A 144 33.14 2.67 7.67
N VAL A 145 32.49 2.31 8.79
CA VAL A 145 31.77 3.30 9.63
C VAL A 145 32.78 4.13 10.39
N ARG A 146 32.56 5.45 10.46
CA ARG A 146 33.47 6.38 11.14
C ARG A 146 33.57 6.06 12.64
N PRO A 147 34.78 6.09 13.25
CA PRO A 147 34.95 5.92 14.69
C PRO A 147 34.10 6.90 15.50
N GLU A 148 33.93 8.12 15.00
CA GLU A 148 33.13 9.18 15.62
C GLU A 148 31.66 8.80 15.73
N THR A 149 31.13 8.01 14.78
CA THR A 149 29.76 7.52 14.79
C THR A 149 29.53 6.59 15.98
N PHE A 150 30.48 5.71 16.31
CA PHE A 150 30.37 4.85 17.48
C PHE A 150 30.32 5.65 18.78
N SER A 151 31.15 6.69 18.89
CA SER A 151 31.13 7.61 20.03
C SER A 151 29.83 8.41 20.12
N ALA A 152 29.27 8.84 18.98
CA ALA A 152 28.00 9.54 18.92
C ALA A 152 26.84 8.66 19.40
N PHE A 153 26.75 7.40 18.95
CA PHE A 153 25.72 6.48 19.43
C PHE A 153 25.82 6.15 20.92
N THR A 154 27.04 6.16 21.47
CA THR A 154 27.26 5.92 22.90
C THR A 154 26.82 7.11 23.76
N THR A 155 27.05 8.34 23.29
CA THR A 155 26.84 9.56 24.08
C THR A 155 25.49 10.24 23.81
N GLN A 156 25.04 10.28 22.55
CA GLN A 156 23.84 11.00 22.11
C GLN A 156 22.58 10.12 22.13
N TYR A 157 22.74 8.80 21.99
CA TYR A 157 21.61 7.87 21.89
C TYR A 157 21.65 6.74 22.94
N PRO A 158 21.82 7.05 24.25
CA PRO A 158 22.00 6.02 25.28
C PRO A 158 20.73 5.21 25.56
N LEU A 159 19.55 5.72 25.20
CA LEU A 159 18.25 5.09 25.46
C LEU A 159 17.82 4.10 24.38
N LEU A 160 18.63 3.89 23.34
CA LEU A 160 18.29 2.94 22.29
C LEU A 160 18.25 1.52 22.85
N PRO A 161 17.23 0.71 22.50
CA PRO A 161 17.11 -0.68 22.97
C PRO A 161 18.10 -1.65 22.29
N VAL A 162 19.13 -1.12 21.61
CA VAL A 162 20.11 -1.87 20.83
C VAL A 162 21.50 -1.42 21.25
N PRO A 163 22.48 -2.35 21.41
CA PRO A 163 23.85 -1.97 21.71
C PRO A 163 24.39 -0.92 20.72
N PRO A 164 25.05 0.16 21.20
CA PRO A 164 25.53 1.26 20.35
C PRO A 164 26.39 0.82 19.18
N ALA A 165 27.22 -0.22 19.35
CA ALA A 165 28.05 -0.77 18.28
C ALA A 165 27.22 -1.36 17.14
N ILE A 166 26.15 -2.11 17.46
CA ILE A 166 25.26 -2.71 16.46
C ILE A 166 24.41 -1.62 15.81
N ALA A 167 23.91 -0.67 16.60
CA ALA A 167 23.12 0.47 16.10
C ALA A 167 23.93 1.31 15.11
N ALA A 168 25.20 1.62 15.41
CA ALA A 168 26.08 2.38 14.53
C ALA A 168 26.24 1.70 13.16
N TYR A 169 26.49 0.40 13.12
CA TYR A 169 26.56 -0.32 11.84
C TYR A 169 25.20 -0.38 11.12
N ALA A 170 24.16 -0.83 11.83
CA ALA A 170 22.84 -1.04 11.24
C ALA A 170 22.25 0.25 10.66
N VAL A 171 22.29 1.34 11.42
CA VAL A 171 21.74 2.64 10.98
C VAL A 171 22.57 3.21 9.85
N SER A 172 23.91 3.22 9.95
CA SER A 172 24.77 3.78 8.90
C SER A 172 24.60 3.08 7.55
N PHE A 173 24.56 1.74 7.55
CA PHE A 173 24.34 0.99 6.32
C PHE A 173 22.90 1.09 5.81
N ALA A 174 21.91 1.09 6.69
CA ALA A 174 20.51 1.22 6.29
C ALA A 174 20.21 2.60 5.69
N GLU A 175 20.73 3.68 6.28
CA GLU A 175 20.58 5.04 5.77
C GLU A 175 21.36 5.28 4.47
N PHE A 176 22.30 4.42 4.11
CA PHE A 176 22.95 4.45 2.80
C PHE A 176 22.21 3.60 1.76
N VAL A 177 21.96 2.32 2.07
CA VAL A 177 21.45 1.33 1.10
C VAL A 177 19.96 1.49 0.84
N LEU A 178 19.15 1.71 1.89
CA LEU A 178 17.68 1.78 1.74
C LEU A 178 17.27 2.98 0.88
N PRO A 179 17.86 4.18 1.02
CA PRO A 179 17.58 5.30 0.11
C PRO A 179 17.88 5.01 -1.35
N ILE A 180 19.01 4.38 -1.66
CA ILE A 180 19.37 4.01 -3.04
C ILE A 180 18.30 3.08 -3.62
N MET A 181 17.95 2.04 -2.86
CA MET A 181 16.92 1.08 -3.23
C MET A 181 15.54 1.75 -3.41
N LEU A 182 15.22 2.74 -2.58
CA LEU A 182 13.99 3.53 -2.63
C LEU A 182 13.93 4.45 -3.88
N VAL A 183 15.04 5.07 -4.29
CA VAL A 183 15.12 5.87 -5.53
C VAL A 183 14.95 4.99 -6.76
N ILE A 184 15.70 3.87 -6.81
CA ILE A 184 15.64 2.88 -7.88
C ILE A 184 14.22 2.30 -8.01
N GLY A 185 13.49 2.25 -6.90
CA GLY A 185 12.16 1.69 -6.88
C GLY A 185 12.16 0.16 -6.77
N LEU A 186 13.23 -0.42 -6.22
CA LEU A 186 13.34 -1.86 -5.98
C LEU A 186 12.87 -2.15 -4.56
N GLY A 187 11.86 -2.99 -4.39
CA GLY A 187 11.29 -3.33 -3.09
C GLY A 187 10.92 -2.11 -2.23
N THR A 188 10.27 -1.09 -2.81
CA THR A 188 10.10 0.21 -2.12
C THR A 188 9.36 0.12 -0.79
N ARG A 189 8.46 -0.85 -0.63
CA ARG A 189 7.76 -1.09 0.64
C ARG A 189 8.73 -1.54 1.73
N PHE A 190 9.68 -2.42 1.39
CA PHE A 190 10.70 -2.88 2.33
C PHE A 190 11.67 -1.76 2.69
N ALA A 191 12.15 -1.01 1.70
CA ALA A 191 13.04 0.13 1.95
C ALA A 191 12.36 1.22 2.78
N ALA A 192 11.10 1.57 2.47
CA ALA A 192 10.34 2.53 3.24
C ALA A 192 10.05 2.06 4.66
N LEU A 193 9.75 0.76 4.84
CA LEU A 193 9.53 0.17 6.16
C LEU A 193 10.82 0.20 7.00
N GLY A 194 11.97 -0.16 6.44
CA GLY A 194 13.25 -0.09 7.15
C GLY A 194 13.59 1.32 7.63
N LEU A 195 13.40 2.32 6.77
CA LEU A 195 13.57 3.73 7.16
C LEU A 195 12.53 4.18 8.18
N LEU A 196 11.30 3.68 8.10
CA LEU A 196 10.24 3.98 9.06
C LEU A 196 10.55 3.40 10.44
N VAL A 197 11.14 2.21 10.52
CA VAL A 197 11.58 1.60 11.78
C VAL A 197 12.67 2.44 12.45
N ILE A 198 13.67 2.90 11.69
CA ILE A 198 14.72 3.78 12.21
C ILE A 198 14.10 5.09 12.71
N THR A 199 13.22 5.69 11.91
CA THR A 199 12.52 6.93 12.27
C THR A 199 11.68 6.75 13.54
N ALA A 200 10.95 5.63 13.66
CA ALA A 200 10.14 5.31 14.83
C ALA A 200 11.00 5.10 16.08
N MET A 201 12.17 4.48 15.94
CA MET A 201 13.12 4.32 17.04
C MET A 201 13.65 5.68 17.52
N ILE A 202 13.96 6.60 16.61
CA ILE A 202 14.36 7.98 16.95
C ILE A 202 13.21 8.71 17.66
N LEU A 203 11.99 8.61 17.13
CA LEU A 203 10.80 9.24 17.74
C LEU A 203 10.50 8.68 19.15
N GLY A 204 10.68 7.39 19.36
CA GLY A 204 10.34 6.74 20.64
C GLY A 204 11.40 6.88 21.73
N PHE A 205 12.69 6.93 21.36
CA PHE A 205 13.79 6.84 22.33
C PHE A 205 14.70 8.06 22.38
N VAL A 206 14.66 8.94 21.38
CA VAL A 206 15.62 10.05 21.24
C VAL A 206 14.91 11.41 21.26
N ALA A 207 13.76 11.53 20.58
CA ALA A 207 13.05 12.79 20.50
C ALA A 207 12.37 13.14 21.83
N ALA A 208 12.72 14.30 22.40
CA ALA A 208 12.09 14.79 23.63
C ALA A 208 10.61 15.22 23.40
N ASP A 209 10.33 15.86 22.26
CA ASP A 209 8.98 16.12 21.77
C ASP A 209 8.81 15.50 20.36
N PRO A 210 8.25 14.28 20.28
CA PRO A 210 8.11 13.58 19.01
C PRO A 210 7.21 14.30 18.01
N LEU A 211 6.15 14.98 18.46
CA LEU A 211 5.14 15.57 17.56
C LEU A 211 5.61 16.87 16.92
N ALA A 212 6.49 17.62 17.60
CA ALA A 212 7.13 18.81 17.05
C ALA A 212 8.37 18.48 16.18
N SER A 213 8.81 17.23 16.17
CA SER A 213 10.05 16.83 15.51
C SER A 213 9.89 16.68 14.00
N VAL A 214 10.96 16.98 13.25
CA VAL A 214 10.96 16.81 11.78
C VAL A 214 10.79 15.34 11.37
N GLN A 215 11.24 14.42 12.23
CA GLN A 215 11.13 12.98 12.06
C GLN A 215 9.67 12.51 12.02
N PHE A 216 8.75 13.22 12.67
CA PHE A 216 7.32 12.91 12.61
C PHE A 216 6.76 13.07 11.20
N TYR A 217 7.14 14.15 10.51
CA TYR A 217 6.74 14.37 9.12
C TYR A 217 7.37 13.32 8.19
N TRP A 218 8.62 12.93 8.43
CA TRP A 218 9.27 11.86 7.67
C TRP A 218 8.56 10.52 7.86
N ALA A 219 8.17 10.18 9.10
CA ALA A 219 7.41 8.98 9.40
C ALA A 219 6.08 8.95 8.63
N ALA A 220 5.36 10.07 8.57
CA ALA A 220 4.11 10.17 7.80
C ALA A 220 4.34 9.95 6.29
N LEU A 221 5.39 10.57 5.70
CA LEU A 221 5.71 10.40 4.29
C LEU A 221 6.15 8.96 3.95
N LEU A 222 6.94 8.33 4.82
CA LEU A 222 7.32 6.94 4.69
C LEU A 222 6.11 6.00 4.84
N LEU A 223 5.18 6.31 5.73
CA LEU A 223 3.95 5.53 5.90
C LEU A 223 3.08 5.55 4.64
N VAL A 224 3.01 6.70 3.95
CA VAL A 224 2.35 6.79 2.63
C VAL A 224 3.02 5.85 1.63
N LEU A 225 4.35 5.79 1.59
CA LEU A 225 5.09 4.90 0.69
C LEU A 225 4.89 3.41 1.04
N VAL A 226 4.80 3.07 2.33
CA VAL A 226 4.52 1.70 2.79
C VAL A 226 3.11 1.26 2.38
N THR A 227 2.11 2.12 2.60
CA THR A 227 0.69 1.80 2.36
C THR A 227 0.33 1.81 0.87
N GLN A 228 0.63 2.92 0.19
CA GLN A 228 0.23 3.14 -1.20
C GLN A 228 1.25 2.55 -2.21
N GLY A 229 2.48 2.31 -1.77
CA GLY A 229 3.51 1.61 -2.55
C GLY A 229 4.34 2.49 -3.50
N PRO A 230 5.09 1.87 -4.43
CA PRO A 230 6.09 2.56 -5.26
C PRO A 230 5.55 3.55 -6.31
N GLY A 231 4.27 3.45 -6.67
CA GLY A 231 3.72 4.09 -7.88
C GLY A 231 4.18 3.44 -9.20
N ALA A 232 3.61 3.90 -10.33
CA ALA A 232 3.84 3.31 -11.66
C ALA A 232 5.25 3.56 -12.24
N MET A 233 5.96 4.59 -11.76
CA MET A 233 7.34 4.96 -12.15
C MET A 233 8.37 4.28 -11.24
N SER A 234 8.24 2.97 -11.06
CA SER A 234 9.11 2.18 -10.20
C SER A 234 9.52 0.89 -10.90
N LEU A 235 10.76 0.44 -10.67
CA LEU A 235 11.22 -0.84 -11.21
C LEU A 235 10.36 -2.01 -10.71
N ASP A 236 9.83 -1.94 -9.49
CA ASP A 236 8.83 -2.88 -8.97
C ASP A 236 7.55 -2.98 -9.81
N HIS A 237 7.16 -1.90 -10.48
CA HIS A 237 5.99 -1.87 -11.36
C HIS A 237 6.36 -2.33 -12.78
N LEU A 238 7.55 -1.95 -13.27
CA LEU A 238 8.07 -2.41 -14.56
C LEU A 238 8.28 -3.93 -14.57
N ALA A 239 8.86 -4.49 -13.50
CA ALA A 239 9.07 -5.94 -13.33
C ALA A 239 7.74 -6.71 -13.29
N ARG A 240 6.71 -6.17 -12.62
CA ARG A 240 5.36 -6.77 -12.62
C ARG A 240 4.70 -6.74 -14.00
N ARG A 241 4.88 -5.65 -14.76
CA ARG A 241 4.38 -5.55 -16.14
C ARG A 241 5.10 -6.51 -17.08
N TRP A 242 6.38 -6.79 -16.84
CA TRP A 242 7.18 -7.70 -17.65
C TRP A 242 6.85 -9.17 -17.38
N LYS A 243 6.55 -9.53 -16.12
CA LYS A 243 6.18 -10.91 -15.73
C LYS A 243 4.72 -11.30 -16.07
N GLY A 244 3.90 -10.33 -16.49
CA GLY A 244 2.51 -10.53 -16.91
C GLY A 244 2.30 -10.55 -18.43
N ARG A 245 3.38 -10.63 -19.21
CA ARG A 245 3.40 -10.93 -20.65
C ARG A 245 4.05 -12.29 -20.86
#